data_AF-A0A934AGQ7-F1
#
_entry.id   AF-A0A934AGQ7-F1
#
_cell.length_a   1.000
_cell.length_b   1.000
_cell.length_c   1.000
_cell.angle_alpha   90.00
_cell.angle_beta   90.00
_cell.angle_gamma   90.00
#
_symmetry.space_group_name_H-M   'P 1'
#
loop_
_entity.id
_entity.type
_entity.pdbx_description
1 polymer ?
#
loop_
_entity_poly.entity_id
_entity_poly.type
_entity_poly.pdbx_seq_one_letter_code
_entity_poly.pdbx_strand_id
1 'polypeptide(L)'
;MKPAVSYHDDLLRRLKEPKYAVGYLNACLEDEDEGAFLLAVRDVAQVHGGLRQLSKKAGLNREHLFRMLSKSGNPRLHSLRQLIEALGFKLVLKPA
;
A
#
# COMPACT_ATOMS: atom_id res chain seq x y z
N MET A 1 27.60 -19.63 1.01
CA MET A 1 26.98 -18.53 0.25
C MET A 1 25.57 -18.33 0.78
N LYS A 2 25.18 -17.12 1.19
CA LYS A 2 23.78 -16.82 1.51
C LYS A 2 22.98 -16.90 0.19
N PRO A 3 21.81 -17.54 0.16
CA PRO A 3 21.01 -17.61 -1.07
C PRO A 3 20.69 -16.19 -1.54
N ALA A 4 20.72 -15.97 -2.86
CA ALA A 4 20.27 -14.71 -3.45
C ALA A 4 18.76 -14.59 -3.19
N VAL A 5 18.40 -13.90 -2.11
CA VAL A 5 17.01 -13.57 -1.83
C VAL A 5 16.55 -12.66 -2.95
N SER A 6 15.42 -13.00 -3.58
CA SER A 6 14.79 -12.13 -4.58
C SER A 6 14.61 -10.74 -3.97
N TYR A 7 14.99 -9.69 -4.71
CA TYR A 7 14.82 -8.30 -4.26
C TYR A 7 13.38 -8.02 -3.81
N HIS A 8 12.41 -8.62 -4.50
CA HIS A 8 10.99 -8.53 -4.14
C HIS A 8 10.68 -9.20 -2.79
N ASP A 9 11.24 -10.37 -2.51
CA ASP A 9 10.97 -11.09 -1.26
C ASP A 9 11.59 -10.37 -0.04
N ASP A 10 12.79 -9.80 -0.19
CA ASP A 10 13.38 -8.99 0.88
C ASP A 10 12.60 -7.69 1.10
N LEU A 11 12.15 -7.03 0.02
CA LEU A 11 11.25 -5.88 0.11
C LEU A 11 9.99 -6.23 0.92
N LEU A 12 9.27 -7.28 0.54
CA LEU A 12 8.06 -7.72 1.25
C LEU A 12 8.35 -8.04 2.73
N ARG A 13 9.52 -8.61 3.03
CA ARG A 13 9.92 -8.86 4.42
C ARG A 13 10.05 -7.57 5.22
N ARG A 14 10.66 -6.53 4.65
CA ARG A 14 10.87 -5.23 5.30
C ARG A 14 9.56 -4.45 5.47
N LEU A 15 8.62 -4.57 4.53
CA LEU A 15 7.30 -3.90 4.60
C LEU A 15 6.42 -4.36 5.79
N LYS A 16 6.80 -5.44 6.49
CA LYS A 16 6.16 -5.81 7.76
C LYS A 16 6.44 -4.79 8.87
N GLU A 17 7.56 -4.08 8.80
CA GLU A 17 7.88 -3.03 9.76
C GLU A 17 7.08 -1.75 9.41
N PRO A 18 6.22 -1.23 10.32
CA PRO A 18 5.38 -0.08 10.01
C PRO A 18 6.14 1.17 9.59
N LYS A 19 7.31 1.44 10.20
CA LYS A 19 8.15 2.59 9.85
C LYS A 19 8.70 2.47 8.42
N TYR A 20 9.15 1.27 8.04
CA TYR A 20 9.65 1.01 6.71
C TYR A 20 8.54 1.12 5.66
N ALA A 21 7.35 0.56 5.96
CA ALA A 21 6.19 0.68 5.08
C ALA A 21 5.77 2.14 4.85
N VAL A 22 5.74 2.98 5.89
CA VAL A 22 5.44 4.41 5.74
C VAL A 22 6.49 5.12 4.89
N GLY A 23 7.78 4.84 5.11
CA GLY A 23 8.85 5.41 4.30
C GLY A 23 8.72 5.02 2.82
N TYR A 24 8.45 3.75 2.55
CA TYR A 24 8.21 3.23 1.21
C TYR A 24 6.98 3.89 0.54
N LEU A 25 5.86 3.98 1.24
CA LEU A 25 4.64 4.62 0.73
C LEU A 25 4.85 6.11 0.43
N ASN A 26 5.55 6.85 1.30
CA ASN A 26 5.84 8.26 1.06
C ASN A 26 6.77 8.44 -0.15
N ALA A 27 7.80 7.61 -0.29
CA ALA A 27 8.69 7.67 -1.45
C ALA A 27 7.93 7.43 -2.77
N CYS A 28 6.99 6.49 -2.79
CA CYS A 28 6.13 6.27 -3.96
C CYS A 28 5.09 7.38 -4.19
N LEU A 29 4.72 8.13 -3.14
CA LEU A 29 3.80 9.27 -3.24
C LEU A 29 4.49 10.53 -3.75
N GLU A 30 5.81 10.65 -3.56
CA GLU A 30 6.66 11.73 -4.09
C GLU A 30 7.04 11.53 -5.56
N ASP A 31 6.83 10.32 -6.11
CA ASP A 31 7.05 10.01 -7.53
C ASP A 31 5.96 10.65 -8.41
N GLU A 32 6.28 10.93 -9.68
CA GLU A 32 5.32 11.45 -10.66
C GLU A 32 4.34 10.37 -11.15
N ASP A 33 4.69 9.08 -11.05
CA ASP A 33 3.79 7.97 -11.37
C ASP A 33 2.83 7.67 -10.20
N GLU A 34 1.63 8.26 -10.24
CA GLU A 34 0.56 7.98 -9.26
C GLU A 34 0.25 6.48 -9.13
N GLY A 35 0.44 5.70 -10.20
CA GLY A 35 0.26 4.26 -10.22
C GLY A 35 1.27 3.52 -9.33
N ALA A 36 2.47 4.07 -9.16
CA ALA A 36 3.50 3.51 -8.28
C ALA A 36 3.02 3.50 -6.82
N PHE A 37 2.40 4.59 -6.35
CA PHE A 37 1.82 4.65 -5.01
C PHE A 37 0.72 3.60 -4.81
N LEU A 38 -0.16 3.40 -5.79
CA LEU A 38 -1.24 2.42 -5.69
C LEU A 38 -0.73 0.98 -5.63
N LEU A 39 0.32 0.67 -6.39
CA LEU A 39 1.01 -0.62 -6.34
C LEU A 39 1.75 -0.80 -4.99
N ALA A 40 2.38 0.25 -4.48
CA ALA A 40 3.03 0.22 -3.18
C ALA A 40 2.05 -0.06 -2.03
N VAL A 41 0.87 0.55 -2.06
CA VAL A 41 -0.24 0.26 -1.13
C VAL A 41 -0.66 -1.21 -1.23
N ARG A 42 -0.68 -1.78 -2.45
CA ARG A 42 -0.98 -3.20 -2.66
C ARG A 42 0.10 -4.11 -2.06
N ASP A 43 1.38 -3.79 -2.20
CA ASP A 43 2.47 -4.56 -1.62
C ASP A 43 2.40 -4.56 -0.08
N VAL A 44 2.15 -3.39 0.51
CA VAL A 44 1.92 -3.27 1.96
C VAL A 44 0.69 -4.07 2.38
N ALA A 45 -0.42 -3.97 1.64
CA ALA A 45 -1.61 -4.78 1.92
C ALA A 45 -1.32 -6.29 1.88
N GLN A 46 -0.49 -6.74 0.94
CA GLN A 46 -0.14 -8.15 0.78
C GLN A 46 0.60 -8.70 2.01
N VAL A 47 1.51 -7.93 2.59
CA VAL A 47 2.30 -8.37 3.77
C VAL A 47 1.51 -8.26 5.08
N HIS A 48 0.49 -7.39 5.13
CA HIS A 48 -0.38 -7.15 6.30
C HIS A 48 -1.69 -7.97 6.27
N GLY A 49 -1.65 -9.19 5.71
CA GLY A 49 -2.79 -10.12 5.71
C GLY A 49 -3.59 -10.18 4.41
N GLY A 50 -3.18 -9.44 3.38
CA GLY A 50 -3.69 -9.52 2.02
C GLY A 50 -4.92 -8.67 1.74
N LEU A 51 -5.16 -8.44 0.45
CA LEU A 51 -6.27 -7.60 -0.07
C LEU A 51 -7.65 -8.09 0.39
N ARG A 52 -7.81 -9.41 0.60
CA ARG A 52 -9.07 -9.98 1.13
C ARG A 52 -9.34 -9.51 2.55
N GLN A 53 -8.34 -9.51 3.42
CA GLN A 53 -8.53 -9.05 4.79
C GLN A 53 -8.70 -7.53 4.81
N LEU A 54 -7.93 -6.81 4.00
CA LEU A 54 -8.02 -5.36 3.89
C LEU A 54 -9.41 -4.90 3.43
N SER A 55 -9.97 -5.49 2.36
CA SER A 55 -11.32 -5.16 1.89
C SER A 55 -12.39 -5.30 2.98
N LYS A 56 -12.31 -6.34 3.82
CA LYS A 56 -13.20 -6.52 4.96
C LYS A 56 -13.02 -5.44 6.02
N LYS A 57 -11.77 -5.14 6.39
CA LYS A 57 -11.45 -4.09 7.39
C LYS A 57 -11.87 -2.70 6.92
N ALA A 58 -11.68 -2.40 5.64
CA ALA A 58 -12.02 -1.12 5.03
C ALA A 58 -13.51 -0.99 4.65
N GLY A 59 -14.30 -2.07 4.75
CA GLY A 59 -15.71 -2.08 4.31
C GLY A 59 -15.88 -1.90 2.80
N LEU A 60 -14.87 -2.24 1.99
CA LEU A 60 -14.86 -2.05 0.54
C LEU A 60 -15.17 -3.35 -0.20
N ASN A 61 -15.89 -3.25 -1.31
CA ASN A 61 -16.05 -4.37 -2.24
C ASN A 61 -14.66 -4.78 -2.78
N ARG A 62 -14.39 -6.09 -2.83
CA ARG A 62 -13.09 -6.64 -3.28
C ARG A 62 -12.75 -6.22 -4.69
N GLU A 63 -13.69 -6.36 -5.62
CA GLU A 63 -13.47 -6.01 -7.03
C GLU A 63 -13.17 -4.51 -7.19
N HIS A 64 -13.90 -3.68 -6.43
CA HIS A 64 -13.64 -2.24 -6.38
C HIS A 64 -12.23 -1.96 -5.83
N LEU A 65 -11.82 -2.62 -4.74
CA LEU A 65 -10.48 -2.48 -4.15
C LEU A 65 -9.38 -2.91 -5.13
N PHE A 66 -9.56 -4.01 -5.86
CA PHE A 66 -8.61 -4.46 -6.88
C PHE A 66 -8.46 -3.45 -8.03
N ARG A 67 -9.57 -2.86 -8.51
CA ARG A 67 -9.54 -1.82 -9.54
C ARG A 67 -8.90 -0.53 -9.03
N MET A 68 -9.24 -0.12 -7.81
CA MET A 68 -8.67 1.06 -7.16
C MET A 68 -7.15 0.97 -6.97
N LEU A 69 -6.61 -0.21 -6.63
CA LEU A 69 -5.18 -0.44 -6.41
C LEU A 69 -4.45 -0.99 -7.65
N SER A 70 -5.03 -0.80 -8.83
CA SER A 70 -4.35 -1.09 -10.09
C SER A 70 -3.45 0.08 -10.50
N LYS A 71 -2.52 -0.14 -11.44
CA LYS A 71 -1.62 0.92 -11.92
C LYS A 71 -2.38 2.13 -12.49
N SER A 72 -3.53 1.90 -13.12
CA SER A 72 -4.42 2.94 -13.67
C SER A 72 -5.62 3.24 -12.76
N GLY A 73 -5.55 2.83 -11.49
CA GLY A 73 -6.59 3.10 -10.52
C GLY A 73 -6.72 4.60 -10.24
N ASN A 74 -7.94 5.03 -9.91
CA ASN A 74 -8.20 6.40 -9.48
C ASN A 74 -9.11 6.38 -8.25
N PRO A 75 -8.58 6.06 -7.07
CA PRO A 75 -9.38 5.97 -5.86
C PRO A 75 -9.86 7.36 -5.42
N ARG A 76 -11.14 7.47 -5.06
CA ARG A 76 -11.62 8.67 -4.36
C ARG A 76 -10.91 8.80 -3.02
N LEU A 77 -10.64 10.04 -2.59
CA LEU A 77 -9.97 10.33 -1.32
C LEU A 77 -10.62 9.64 -0.10
N HIS A 78 -11.95 9.53 -0.07
CA HIS A 78 -12.67 8.83 1.00
C HIS A 78 -12.25 7.35 1.09
N SER A 79 -12.29 6.64 -0.02
CA SER A 79 -11.94 5.22 -0.09
C SER A 79 -10.46 4.99 0.16
N LEU A 80 -9.60 5.89 -0.32
CA LEU A 80 -8.17 5.85 -0.03
C LEU A 80 -7.92 6.00 1.48
N ARG A 81 -8.57 6.97 2.14
CA ARG A 81 -8.45 7.18 3.59
C ARG A 81 -8.88 5.95 4.39
N GLN A 82 -10.04 5.38 4.08
CA GLN A 82 -10.52 4.15 4.72
C GLN A 82 -9.51 3.00 4.59
N LEU A 83 -8.87 2.89 3.43
CA LEU A 83 -7.90 1.85 3.15
C LEU A 83 -6.60 2.05 3.95
N ILE A 84 -6.08 3.27 3.98
CA ILE A 84 -4.89 3.63 4.77
C ILE A 84 -5.14 3.41 6.27
N GLU A 85 -6.32 3.79 6.78
CA GLU A 85 -6.72 3.55 8.17
C GLU A 85 -6.87 2.05 8.48
N ALA A 86 -7.44 1.27 7.56
CA ALA A 86 -7.58 -0.18 7.70
C ALA A 86 -6.23 -0.93 7.69
N LEU A 87 -5.19 -0.33 7.11
CA LEU A 87 -3.79 -0.77 7.20
C LEU A 87 -3.11 -0.34 8.51
N GLY A 88 -3.75 0.50 9.33
CA GLY A 88 -3.20 1.00 10.59
C GLY A 88 -2.38 2.29 10.44
N PHE A 89 -2.50 3.00 9.32
CA PHE A 89 -1.79 4.25 9.06
C PHE A 89 -2.73 5.46 9.07
N LYS A 90 -2.16 6.66 9.04
CA LYS A 90 -2.89 7.92 8.92
C LYS A 90 -2.27 8.79 7.82
N LEU A 91 -3.12 9.41 7.01
CA LEU A 91 -2.69 10.44 6.07
C LEU A 91 -2.37 11.72 6.84
N VAL A 92 -1.22 12.33 6.53
CA VAL A 92 -0.75 13.57 7.17
C VAL A 92 -0.31 14.56 6.09
N LEU A 93 -0.64 15.83 6.29
CA LEU A 93 -0.10 16.92 5.47
C LEU A 93 1.19 17.41 6.10
N LYS A 94 2.20 17.68 5.28
CA LYS A 94 3.47 18.29 5.70
C LYS A 94 3.59 19.66 5.04
N PRO A 95 4.23 20.65 5.69
CA PRO A 95 4.66 21.87 5.01
C PRO A 95 5.51 21.51 3.78
N ALA A 96 5.37 22.34 2.73
CA ALA A 96 6.22 22.27 1.55
C ALA A 96 7.64 22.75 1.87
#